data_AF-A0A967SCB3-F1
#
_entry.id   AF-A0A967SCB3-F1
#
_cell.length_a   1.000
_cell.length_b   1.000
_cell.length_c   1.000
_cell.angle_alpha   90.00
_cell.angle_beta   90.00
_cell.angle_gamma   90.00
#
_symmetry.space_group_name_H-M   'P 1'
#
loop_
_entity.id
_entity.type
_entity.pdbx_description
1 polymer ?
#
loop_
_entity_poly.entity_id
_entity_poly.type
_entity_poly.pdbx_seq_one_letter_code
_entity_poly.pdbx_strand_id
1 'polypeptide(L)' 'RKAQCMHCVDPACVSACMLGAMRKGEDGAVTWNADLCVGCRYCQIACPFNVPRFEWDTPTPELKKCELCPERR' A
#
# COMPACT_ATOMS: atom_id res chain seq x y z
N ARG A 1 19.53 3.81 0.79
CA ARG A 1 18.26 3.28 1.35
C ARG A 1 17.15 3.72 0.40
N LYS A 2 16.47 2.80 -0.31
CA LYS A 2 15.44 3.17 -1.30
C LYS A 2 14.17 3.62 -0.56
N ALA A 3 13.65 4.81 -0.87
CA ALA A 3 12.50 5.40 -0.18
C ALA A 3 11.16 5.23 -0.93
N GLN A 4 11.19 4.59 -2.11
CA GLN A 4 10.07 4.56 -3.06
C GLN A 4 9.55 3.13 -3.26
N CYS A 5 8.23 3.02 -3.52
CA CYS A 5 7.59 1.73 -3.79
C CYS A 5 8.18 1.10 -5.05
N MET A 6 8.34 -0.22 -5.02
CA MET A 6 8.84 -1.00 -6.15
C MET A 6 7.73 -1.45 -7.10
N HIS A 7 6.46 -1.35 -6.69
CA HIS A 7 5.33 -1.93 -7.43
C HIS A 7 5.63 -3.39 -7.86
N CYS A 8 5.96 -4.21 -6.85
CA CYS A 8 6.50 -5.56 -7.04
C CYS A 8 5.64 -6.43 -7.95
N VAL A 9 6.28 -7.37 -8.65
CA VAL A 9 5.57 -8.37 -9.47
C VAL A 9 4.66 -9.23 -8.60
N ASP A 10 5.15 -9.68 -7.45
CA ASP A 10 4.37 -10.36 -6.42
C ASP A 10 4.36 -9.50 -5.13
N PRO A 11 3.39 -8.59 -4.98
CA PRO A 11 3.36 -7.64 -3.88
C PRO A 11 2.79 -8.27 -2.60
N ALA A 12 3.69 -8.61 -1.66
CA ALA A 12 3.31 -9.13 -0.34
C ALA A 12 2.31 -8.24 0.42
N CYS A 13 2.34 -6.92 0.21
CA CYS A 13 1.39 -5.99 0.81
C CYS A 13 -0.05 -6.14 0.27
N VAL A 14 -0.22 -6.61 -0.97
CA VAL A 14 -1.54 -6.96 -1.54
C VAL A 14 -2.01 -8.29 -0.94
N SER A 15 -1.14 -9.31 -0.94
CA SER A 15 -1.47 -10.63 -0.38
C SER A 15 -1.80 -10.59 1.12
N ALA A 16 -1.19 -9.67 1.87
CA ALA A 16 -1.46 -9.49 3.30
C ALA A 16 -2.76 -8.71 3.59
N CYS A 17 -3.36 -8.04 2.60
CA CYS A 17 -4.54 -7.21 2.81
C CYS A 17 -5.81 -8.06 2.75
N MET A 18 -6.37 -8.38 3.93
CA MET A 18 -7.58 -9.21 4.05
C MET A 18 -8.85 -8.52 3.49
N LEU A 19 -8.86 -7.19 3.40
CA LEU A 19 -10.01 -6.40 2.95
C LEU A 19 -9.96 -6.05 1.45
N GLY A 20 -8.88 -6.39 0.75
CA GLY A 20 -8.70 -6.00 -0.65
C GLY A 20 -8.47 -4.50 -0.86
N ALA A 21 -8.14 -3.74 0.20
CA ALA A 21 -7.80 -2.32 0.10
C ALA A 21 -6.49 -2.07 -0.68
N MET A 22 -5.61 -3.07 -0.79
CA MET A 22 -4.41 -3.02 -1.62
C MET A 22 -4.66 -3.87 -2.87
N ARG A 23 -4.38 -3.32 -4.06
CA ARG A 23 -4.59 -4.03 -5.32
C ARG A 23 -3.42 -3.80 -6.28
N LYS A 24 -3.13 -4.80 -7.11
CA LYS A 24 -2.25 -4.65 -8.26
C LYS A 24 -3.10 -4.45 -9.53
N GLY A 25 -2.87 -3.36 -10.23
CA GLY A 25 -3.47 -3.08 -11.54
C GLY A 25 -2.81 -3.88 -12.66
N GLU A 26 -3.46 -3.94 -13.81
CA GLU A 26 -2.93 -4.60 -15.02
C GLU A 26 -1.66 -3.92 -15.55
N ASP A 27 -1.54 -2.63 -15.29
CA ASP A 27 -0.36 -1.81 -15.58
C ASP A 27 0.83 -2.06 -14.62
N GLY A 28 0.66 -2.95 -13.65
CA GLY A 28 1.67 -3.31 -12.66
C GLY A 28 1.69 -2.40 -11.44
N ALA A 29 0.92 -1.33 -11.39
CA ALA A 29 0.91 -0.46 -10.23
C ALA A 29 0.18 -1.10 -9.05
N VAL A 30 0.69 -0.78 -7.87
CA VAL A 30 0.15 -1.26 -6.60
C VAL A 30 -0.50 -0.07 -5.93
N THR A 31 -1.83 -0.08 -5.90
CA THR A 31 -2.66 1.03 -5.44
C THR A 31 -3.34 0.70 -4.11
N TRP A 32 -3.84 1.73 -3.45
CA TRP A 32 -4.57 1.65 -2.18
C TRP A 32 -5.94 2.33 -2.28
N ASN A 33 -6.95 1.71 -1.70
CA ASN A 33 -8.29 2.25 -1.57
C ASN A 33 -8.60 2.56 -0.10
N ALA A 34 -8.81 3.84 0.21
CA ALA A 34 -9.10 4.31 1.56
C ALA A 34 -10.45 3.80 2.09
N ASP A 35 -11.47 3.67 1.23
CA ASP A 35 -12.84 3.28 1.63
C ASP A 35 -12.91 1.84 2.17
N LEU A 36 -11.95 0.99 1.77
CA LEU A 36 -11.85 -0.40 2.21
C LEU A 36 -10.84 -0.58 3.36
N CYS A 37 -10.07 0.44 3.70
CA CYS A 37 -8.96 0.32 4.63
C CYS A 37 -9.37 0.57 6.08
N VAL A 38 -9.19 -0.43 6.95
CA VAL A 38 -9.45 -0.29 8.40
C VAL A 38 -8.21 0.05 9.23
N GLY A 39 -7.08 0.34 8.58
CA GLY A 39 -5.85 0.71 9.31
C GLY A 39 -5.18 -0.44 10.09
N CYS A 40 -5.34 -1.71 9.70
CA CYS A 40 -4.75 -2.87 10.40
C CYS A 40 -3.21 -2.96 10.32
N ARG A 41 -2.57 -2.16 9.46
CA ARG A 41 -1.11 -2.03 9.28
C ARG A 41 -0.36 -3.30 8.81
N TYR A 42 -1.05 -4.37 8.45
CA TYR A 42 -0.40 -5.60 7.96
C TYR A 42 0.40 -5.41 6.67
N CYS A 43 -0.05 -4.50 5.79
CA CYS A 43 0.70 -4.17 4.58
C CYS A 43 2.07 -3.51 4.87
N GLN A 44 2.22 -2.80 6.00
CA GLN A 44 3.50 -2.24 6.43
C GLN A 44 4.47 -3.34 6.87
N ILE A 45 3.98 -4.32 7.66
CA ILE A 45 4.78 -5.45 8.16
C ILE A 45 5.17 -6.39 7.01
N ALA A 46 4.25 -6.66 6.09
CA ALA A 46 4.47 -7.56 4.96
C ALA A 46 5.44 -7.00 3.91
N CYS A 47 5.65 -5.67 3.86
CA CYS A 47 6.53 -5.07 2.87
C CYS A 47 8.00 -5.25 3.27
N PRO A 48 8.82 -5.99 2.49
CA PRO A 48 10.24 -6.17 2.82
C PRO A 48 11.05 -4.86 2.73
N PHE A 49 10.49 -3.84 2.07
CA PHE A 49 11.09 -2.53 1.91
C PHE A 49 10.56 -1.49 2.91
N ASN A 50 9.59 -1.84 3.76
CA ASN A 50 8.98 -0.94 4.75
C ASN A 50 8.53 0.41 4.16
N VAL A 51 7.92 0.35 2.96
CA VAL A 51 7.45 1.51 2.19
C VAL A 51 6.08 2.01 2.64
N PRO A 52 5.06 1.16 2.88
CA PRO A 52 3.77 1.64 3.35
C PRO A 52 3.92 2.27 4.75
N ARG A 53 3.47 3.52 4.91
CA ARG A 53 3.52 4.24 6.19
C ARG A 53 2.13 4.69 6.62
N PHE A 54 1.92 4.69 7.92
CA PHE A 54 0.69 5.15 8.56
C PHE A 54 1.04 6.18 9.62
N GLU A 55 0.08 7.08 9.87
CA GLU A 55 0.04 7.91 11.07
C GLU A 55 -0.48 7.07 12.26
N TRP A 56 -0.22 7.56 13.48
CA TRP A 56 -0.49 6.81 14.73
C TRP A 56 -1.44 7.56 15.68
N ASP A 57 -1.89 8.73 15.28
CA ASP A 57 -2.82 9.59 16.02
C ASP A 57 -4.28 9.14 15.88
N THR A 58 -4.61 8.41 14.80
CA THR A 58 -5.95 7.95 14.49
C THR A 58 -6.05 6.42 14.46
N PRO A 59 -7.21 5.83 14.83
CA PRO A 59 -7.44 4.39 14.72
C PRO A 59 -7.46 3.88 13.27
N THR A 60 -7.94 4.70 12.33
CA THR A 60 -8.03 4.41 10.89
C THR A 60 -7.17 5.39 10.08
N PRO A 61 -5.84 5.32 10.21
CA PRO A 61 -4.94 6.25 9.53
C PRO A 61 -4.90 5.99 8.04
N GLU A 62 -4.69 7.05 7.26
CA GLU A 62 -4.42 6.92 5.84
C GLU A 62 -3.08 6.25 5.58
N LEU A 63 -3.04 5.40 4.55
CA LEU A 63 -1.80 4.81 4.08
C LEU A 63 -1.08 5.78 3.14
N LYS A 64 0.14 6.18 3.49
CA LYS A 64 1.02 6.94 2.60
C LYS A 64 2.03 6.01 1.93
N LYS A 65 1.97 5.93 0.59
CA LYS A 65 2.93 5.23 -0.27
C LYS A 65 2.91 5.83 -1.68
N CYS A 66 3.91 5.49 -2.50
CA CYS A 66 3.86 5.76 -3.93
C CYS A 66 2.77 4.91 -4.62
N GLU A 67 1.96 5.53 -5.47
CA GLU A 67 0.89 4.90 -6.27
C GLU A 67 1.17 5.00 -7.79
N LEU A 68 2.40 5.35 -8.14
CA LEU A 68 2.84 5.62 -9.52
C LEU A 68 2.09 6.79 -10.17
N CYS A 69 1.83 7.88 -9.42
CA CYS A 69 1.16 9.11 -9.88
C CYS A 69 -0.08 8.83 -10.76
N PRO A 70 -1.16 8.25 -10.20
CA PRO A 70 -2.35 7.85 -10.95
C PRO A 70 -2.97 8.99 -11.78
N GLU A 71 -2.78 10.24 -11.38
CA GLU A 71 -3.28 11.42 -12.08
C GLU A 71 -2.47 11.81 -13.33
N ARG A 72 -1.28 11.23 -13.53
CA ARG A 72 -0.37 11.54 -14.66
C ARG A 72 -0.22 10.41 -15.66
N ARG A 73 -0.99 9.34 -15.49
CA ARG A 73 -0.90 8.10 -16.26
C ARG A 73 -2.09 7.96 -17.19
#